data_AF-A0A7X0AZR9-F1
#
_entry.id   AF-A0A7X0AZR9-F1
#
_cell.length_a   1.000
_cell.length_b   1.000
_cell.length_c   1.000
_cell.angle_alpha   90.00
_cell.angle_beta   90.00
_cell.angle_gamma   90.00
#
_symmetry.space_group_name_H-M   'P 1'
#
loop_
_entity.id
_entity.type
_entity.pdbx_description
1 polymer ?
#
loop_
_entity_poly.entity_id
_entity_poly.type
_entity_poly.pdbx_seq_one_letter_code
_entity_poly.pdbx_strand_id
1 'polypeptide(L)'
;MPMMVIDPITNTGLWKALAPDGISPSTALAMALDTTSTPPGPPASLNVSAAKVSGDINALNNTLRRDLGPIDLTPFSELRFWLNGDRPADGTAQRRFYLEMRLASAAVPLNDPGNTWQRYLPVSQAGRWEAIRLTLADLPAALGSAVTTIQLRCANADSPFNCRLDALIAVREAMIGDVDTALKAELDGILSIGGTAIPAVLHPANGPLATNPPYIQILQYDAAYSRDRTDSAPTRGDFTDQGYALNPPGSAFELYYQITAVADDRAAQVAMLEFVLKALPLRGQLRVNGYPLPFESICVPPINRLGGFRDDRIPLFYKVSTRLQGGPGTRVTPTKIIAVNTDFKSP
;
A
#
# COMPACT_ATOMS: atom_id res chain seq x y z
N MET A 1 -11.22 4.16 9.44
CA MET A 1 -10.41 2.95 9.23
C MET A 1 -9.38 3.28 8.17
N PRO A 2 -8.07 3.24 8.49
CA PRO A 2 -7.02 3.67 7.57
C PRO A 2 -6.86 2.74 6.36
N MET A 3 -7.23 1.46 6.52
CA MET A 3 -7.04 0.42 5.52
C MET A 3 -8.12 -0.67 5.64
N MET A 4 -8.44 -1.32 4.52
CA MET A 4 -9.30 -2.48 4.42
C MET A 4 -8.74 -3.47 3.41
N VAL A 5 -8.70 -4.76 3.75
CA VAL A 5 -8.36 -5.82 2.82
C VAL A 5 -9.58 -6.15 1.96
N ILE A 6 -9.46 -6.00 0.65
CA ILE A 6 -10.53 -6.32 -0.31
C ILE A 6 -10.45 -7.80 -0.69
N ASP A 7 -9.27 -8.25 -1.08
CA ASP A 7 -9.01 -9.65 -1.39
C ASP A 7 -7.60 -10.00 -0.89
N PRO A 8 -7.44 -10.94 0.04
CA PRO A 8 -6.14 -11.36 0.52
C PRO A 8 -5.38 -12.18 -0.52
N ILE A 9 -6.01 -12.63 -1.62
CA ILE A 9 -5.39 -13.42 -2.69
C ILE A 9 -4.86 -14.79 -2.18
N THR A 10 -5.34 -15.25 -1.02
CA THR A 10 -5.01 -16.55 -0.42
C THR A 10 -5.67 -17.75 -1.11
N ASN A 11 -6.71 -17.52 -1.91
CA ASN A 11 -7.51 -18.58 -2.55
C ASN A 11 -7.83 -18.23 -4.00
N THR A 12 -6.99 -18.72 -4.92
CA THR A 12 -7.17 -18.49 -6.36
C THR A 12 -8.39 -19.22 -6.94
N GLY A 13 -8.95 -20.20 -6.24
CA GLY A 13 -10.21 -20.87 -6.65
C GLY A 13 -11.43 -19.95 -6.64
N LEU A 14 -11.31 -18.78 -6.00
CA LEU A 14 -12.34 -17.73 -6.02
C LEU A 14 -12.29 -16.85 -7.27
N TRP A 15 -11.25 -16.99 -8.09
CA TRP A 15 -11.06 -16.27 -9.34
C TRP A 15 -11.43 -17.15 -10.54
N LYS A 16 -12.29 -16.64 -11.41
CA LYS A 16 -12.72 -17.33 -12.64
C LYS A 16 -11.88 -16.83 -13.80
N ALA A 17 -11.16 -17.74 -14.46
CA ALA A 17 -10.51 -17.46 -15.73
C ALA A 17 -11.52 -17.60 -16.87
N LEU A 18 -11.76 -16.53 -17.62
CA LEU A 18 -12.80 -16.45 -18.65
C LEU A 18 -12.18 -16.04 -19.99
N ALA A 19 -12.66 -16.67 -21.06
CA ALA A 19 -12.33 -16.34 -22.44
C ALA A 19 -12.83 -14.93 -22.81
N PRO A 20 -12.50 -14.39 -24.01
CA PRO A 20 -12.90 -13.04 -24.41
C PRO A 20 -14.41 -12.79 -24.46
N ASP A 21 -15.23 -13.84 -24.55
CA ASP A 21 -16.69 -13.76 -24.45
C ASP A 21 -17.19 -13.42 -23.02
N GLY A 22 -16.31 -13.50 -22.02
CA GLY A 22 -16.62 -13.23 -20.61
C GLY A 22 -17.51 -14.29 -19.95
N ILE A 23 -17.70 -15.45 -20.59
CA ILE A 23 -18.59 -16.53 -20.15
C ILE A 23 -17.86 -17.87 -20.15
N SER A 24 -17.22 -18.24 -21.25
CA SER A 24 -16.54 -19.52 -21.39
C SER A 24 -15.26 -19.56 -20.54
N PRO A 25 -14.85 -20.71 -19.98
CA PRO A 25 -13.56 -20.81 -19.30
C PRO A 25 -12.39 -20.46 -20.22
N SER A 26 -11.41 -19.73 -19.70
CA SER A 26 -10.15 -19.47 -20.43
C SER A 26 -9.22 -20.68 -20.33
N THR A 27 -8.60 -21.04 -21.45
CA THR A 27 -7.44 -21.96 -21.49
C THR A 27 -6.10 -21.21 -21.64
N ALA A 28 -6.15 -19.91 -21.91
CA ALA A 28 -5.00 -19.08 -22.27
C ALA A 28 -4.52 -18.19 -21.12
N LEU A 29 -5.37 -17.96 -20.12
CA LEU A 29 -5.10 -17.16 -18.92
C LEU A 29 -5.44 -18.00 -17.68
N ALA A 30 -4.55 -18.02 -16.70
CA ALA A 30 -4.75 -18.79 -15.47
C ALA A 30 -4.23 -18.03 -14.25
N MET A 31 -4.73 -18.40 -13.07
CA MET A 31 -4.26 -17.92 -11.77
C MET A 31 -4.05 -19.10 -10.83
N ALA A 32 -2.89 -19.16 -10.19
CA ALA A 32 -2.52 -20.20 -9.22
C ALA A 32 -1.80 -19.59 -8.03
N LEU A 33 -1.86 -20.24 -6.86
CA LEU A 33 -1.06 -19.83 -5.71
C LEU A 33 0.41 -20.12 -5.98
N ASP A 34 1.27 -19.18 -5.59
CA ASP A 34 2.72 -19.28 -5.60
C ASP A 34 3.23 -19.10 -4.18
N THR A 35 3.64 -20.20 -3.57
CA THR A 35 4.23 -20.26 -2.22
C THR A 35 5.75 -20.09 -2.24
N THR A 36 6.37 -19.94 -3.41
CA THR A 36 7.82 -19.83 -3.56
C THR A 36 8.30 -18.38 -3.58
N SER A 37 7.40 -17.44 -3.88
CA SER A 37 7.69 -16.02 -3.91
C SER A 37 6.97 -15.30 -2.78
N THR A 38 7.74 -14.62 -1.92
CA THR A 38 7.20 -13.83 -0.82
C THR A 38 7.09 -12.36 -1.23
N PRO A 39 5.89 -11.79 -1.31
CA PRO A 39 5.72 -10.37 -1.54
C PRO A 39 6.30 -9.54 -0.38
N PRO A 40 6.68 -8.26 -0.63
CA PRO A 40 7.11 -7.36 0.44
C PRO A 40 5.98 -6.95 1.39
N GLY A 41 4.71 -7.32 1.16
CA GLY A 41 3.53 -7.16 2.05
C GLY A 41 2.63 -8.41 2.07
N PRO A 42 1.65 -8.61 3.00
CA PRO A 42 1.18 -7.83 4.17
C PRO A 42 1.75 -8.44 5.50
N PRO A 43 1.22 -8.28 6.76
CA PRO A 43 1.92 -8.72 7.98
C PRO A 43 2.17 -10.23 7.96
N ALA A 44 3.15 -10.70 8.75
CA ALA A 44 3.51 -12.12 8.85
C ALA A 44 2.30 -13.04 9.16
N SER A 45 1.18 -12.49 9.62
CA SER A 45 -0.07 -13.19 9.91
C SER A 45 -1.05 -13.32 8.73
N LEU A 46 -0.84 -12.66 7.58
CA LEU A 46 -1.86 -12.59 6.52
C LEU A 46 -1.51 -13.25 5.19
N ASN A 47 -0.25 -13.57 4.85
CA ASN A 47 0.06 -14.37 3.65
C ASN A 47 1.47 -14.96 3.62
N VAL A 48 1.57 -16.26 3.30
CA VAL A 48 2.83 -16.95 2.92
C VAL A 48 2.90 -17.17 1.39
N SER A 49 1.90 -16.68 0.63
CA SER A 49 1.74 -16.97 -0.80
C SER A 49 1.27 -15.75 -1.59
N ALA A 50 1.82 -15.56 -2.80
CA ALA A 50 1.29 -14.67 -3.83
C ALA A 50 0.36 -15.44 -4.78
N ALA A 51 -0.47 -14.77 -5.57
CA ALA A 51 -1.07 -15.40 -6.75
C ALA A 51 -0.23 -15.13 -7.99
N LYS A 52 0.16 -16.20 -8.69
CA LYS A 52 0.76 -16.15 -10.01
C LYS A 52 -0.34 -16.16 -11.08
N VAL A 53 -0.40 -15.09 -11.85
CA VAL A 53 -1.15 -14.96 -13.09
C VAL A 53 -0.24 -15.33 -14.26
N SER A 54 -0.69 -16.23 -15.12
CA SER A 54 0.02 -16.65 -16.33
C SER A 54 -0.87 -16.47 -17.54
N GLY A 55 -0.35 -15.85 -18.59
CA GLY A 55 -1.02 -15.71 -19.88
C GLY A 55 -0.13 -16.17 -21.03
N ASP A 56 -0.70 -16.90 -21.99
CA ASP A 56 -0.03 -17.26 -23.25
C ASP A 56 -0.34 -16.24 -24.38
N ILE A 57 0.11 -16.54 -25.60
CA ILE A 57 -0.08 -15.65 -26.77
C ILE A 57 -1.54 -15.50 -27.24
N ASN A 58 -2.43 -16.39 -26.80
CA ASN A 58 -3.86 -16.36 -27.09
C ASN A 58 -4.68 -15.70 -25.96
N ALA A 59 -4.01 -15.18 -24.93
CA ALA A 59 -4.65 -14.62 -23.76
C ALA A 59 -5.31 -13.25 -24.00
N LEU A 60 -5.17 -12.62 -25.18
CA LEU A 60 -5.71 -11.29 -25.44
C LEU A 60 -7.20 -11.23 -25.10
N ASN A 61 -7.60 -10.22 -24.32
CA ASN A 61 -8.96 -10.01 -23.80
C ASN A 61 -9.53 -11.12 -22.90
N ASN A 62 -8.77 -12.17 -22.58
CA ASN A 62 -9.15 -13.10 -21.53
C ASN A 62 -9.10 -12.36 -20.19
N THR A 63 -9.91 -12.81 -19.24
CA THR A 63 -10.08 -12.13 -17.96
C THR A 63 -9.98 -13.08 -16.78
N LEU A 64 -9.47 -12.58 -15.65
CA LEU A 64 -9.63 -13.18 -14.34
C LEU A 64 -10.66 -12.34 -13.58
N ARG A 65 -11.77 -12.95 -13.18
CA ARG A 65 -12.88 -12.26 -12.52
C ARG A 65 -13.10 -12.80 -11.12
N ARG A 66 -13.26 -11.88 -10.16
CA ARG A 66 -13.56 -12.17 -8.76
C ARG A 66 -14.87 -11.49 -8.37
N ASP A 67 -15.84 -12.29 -7.96
CA ASP A 67 -17.10 -11.80 -7.39
C ASP A 67 -16.94 -11.58 -5.88
N LEU A 68 -17.40 -10.44 -5.38
CA LEU A 68 -17.26 -10.01 -3.98
C LEU A 68 -18.65 -9.83 -3.35
N GLY A 69 -18.68 -9.81 -2.02
CA GLY A 69 -19.77 -9.09 -1.34
C GLY A 69 -19.67 -7.58 -1.64
N PRO A 70 -20.77 -6.81 -1.53
CA PRO A 70 -20.71 -5.37 -1.75
C PRO A 70 -19.71 -4.69 -0.79
N ILE A 71 -18.78 -3.93 -1.35
CA ILE A 71 -17.76 -3.18 -0.62
C ILE A 71 -17.92 -1.69 -0.90
N ASP A 72 -18.03 -0.90 0.16
CA ASP A 72 -18.01 0.56 0.06
C ASP A 72 -16.56 1.08 0.03
N LEU A 73 -16.15 1.61 -1.12
CA LEU A 73 -14.85 2.23 -1.34
C LEU A 73 -14.86 3.75 -1.13
N THR A 74 -16.02 4.38 -0.90
CA THR A 74 -16.12 5.84 -0.70
C THR A 74 -15.25 6.41 0.42
N PRO A 75 -14.93 5.66 1.52
CA PRO A 75 -14.04 6.18 2.56
C PRO A 75 -12.55 6.19 2.17
N PHE A 76 -12.17 5.59 1.04
CA PHE A 76 -10.77 5.36 0.65
C PHE A 76 -10.37 6.20 -0.56
N SER A 77 -9.09 6.54 -0.65
CA SER A 77 -8.55 7.38 -1.73
C SER A 77 -7.86 6.57 -2.83
N GLU A 78 -7.44 5.35 -2.53
CA GLU A 78 -6.68 4.51 -3.47
C GLU A 78 -6.78 3.01 -3.15
N LEU A 79 -6.40 2.21 -4.15
CA LEU A 79 -6.09 0.79 -4.01
C LEU A 79 -4.58 0.58 -4.00
N ARG A 80 -4.13 -0.39 -3.23
CA ARG A 80 -2.72 -0.80 -3.13
C ARG A 80 -2.59 -2.32 -3.20
N PHE A 81 -1.51 -2.77 -3.83
CA PHE A 81 -1.05 -4.16 -3.82
C PHE A 81 0.39 -4.21 -4.34
N TRP A 82 1.04 -5.36 -4.20
CA TRP A 82 2.36 -5.60 -4.78
C TRP A 82 2.24 -6.41 -6.08
N LEU A 83 3.10 -6.10 -7.03
CA LEU A 83 3.17 -6.73 -8.36
C LEU A 83 4.61 -7.16 -8.66
N ASN A 84 4.81 -8.34 -9.23
CA ASN A 84 6.12 -8.80 -9.72
C ASN A 84 5.94 -9.50 -11.07
N GLY A 85 6.35 -8.82 -12.15
CA GLY A 85 6.29 -9.36 -13.50
C GLY A 85 7.59 -10.02 -13.93
N ASP A 86 7.52 -11.02 -14.80
CA ASP A 86 8.70 -11.63 -15.43
C ASP A 86 9.30 -10.80 -16.57
N ARG A 87 8.57 -9.78 -17.03
CA ARG A 87 9.04 -8.82 -18.04
C ARG A 87 8.56 -7.40 -17.73
N PRO A 88 9.33 -6.37 -18.14
CA PRO A 88 8.90 -4.99 -18.00
C PRO A 88 7.72 -4.67 -18.92
N ALA A 89 6.82 -3.83 -18.43
CA ALA A 89 5.62 -3.35 -19.09
C ALA A 89 5.32 -1.92 -18.63
N ASP A 90 5.88 -0.94 -19.33
CA ASP A 90 5.82 0.49 -18.99
C ASP A 90 4.88 1.29 -19.91
N GLY A 91 4.21 0.61 -20.85
CA GLY A 91 3.27 1.21 -21.80
C GLY A 91 3.93 1.73 -23.08
N THR A 92 5.25 1.62 -23.23
CA THR A 92 5.92 1.94 -24.50
C THR A 92 5.57 0.92 -25.59
N ALA A 93 5.83 1.27 -26.85
CA ALA A 93 5.54 0.39 -27.99
C ALA A 93 6.24 -0.97 -27.88
N GLN A 94 7.45 -1.00 -27.29
CA GLN A 94 8.25 -2.21 -27.09
C GLN A 94 7.91 -2.95 -25.79
N ARG A 95 7.27 -2.29 -24.80
CA ARG A 95 6.96 -2.84 -23.48
C ARG A 95 5.53 -2.48 -23.08
N ARG A 96 4.57 -2.98 -23.87
CA ARG A 96 3.14 -2.74 -23.66
C ARG A 96 2.68 -3.34 -22.34
N PHE A 97 1.69 -2.70 -21.71
CA PHE A 97 0.97 -3.27 -20.57
C PHE A 97 0.29 -4.57 -20.96
N TYR A 98 0.43 -5.61 -20.14
CA TYR A 98 -0.20 -6.90 -20.39
C TYR A 98 -1.37 -7.19 -19.45
N LEU A 99 -1.51 -6.47 -18.32
CA LEU A 99 -2.67 -6.53 -17.43
C LEU A 99 -3.33 -5.17 -17.24
N GLU A 100 -4.65 -5.20 -17.14
CA GLU A 100 -5.51 -4.08 -16.79
C GLU A 100 -6.44 -4.50 -15.66
N MET A 101 -6.61 -3.66 -14.66
CA MET A 101 -7.60 -3.81 -13.60
C MET A 101 -8.85 -2.99 -13.90
N ARG A 102 -10.01 -3.60 -13.68
CA ARG A 102 -11.32 -2.95 -13.71
C ARG A 102 -12.12 -3.34 -12.47
N LEU A 103 -13.02 -2.46 -12.05
CA LEU A 103 -13.99 -2.71 -10.99
C LEU A 103 -15.40 -2.64 -11.57
N ALA A 104 -16.37 -3.22 -10.87
CA ALA A 104 -17.78 -3.02 -11.16
C ALA A 104 -18.64 -3.14 -9.92
N SER A 105 -19.85 -2.59 -10.02
CA SER A 105 -20.94 -2.77 -9.07
C SER A 105 -22.16 -3.33 -9.79
N ALA A 106 -23.20 -3.68 -9.03
CA ALA A 106 -24.50 -4.00 -9.60
C ALA A 106 -25.12 -2.81 -10.38
N ALA A 107 -24.85 -1.57 -9.95
CA ALA A 107 -25.38 -0.37 -10.59
C ALA A 107 -24.58 0.05 -11.83
N VAL A 108 -23.28 -0.24 -11.85
CA VAL A 108 -22.37 0.06 -12.97
C VAL A 108 -21.57 -1.21 -13.30
N PRO A 109 -22.15 -2.13 -14.09
CA PRO A 109 -21.47 -3.36 -14.52
C PRO A 109 -20.19 -3.10 -15.33
N LEU A 110 -19.38 -4.15 -15.56
CA LEU A 110 -18.10 -4.06 -16.29
C LEU A 110 -18.24 -3.53 -17.72
N ASN A 111 -19.34 -3.85 -18.41
CA ASN A 111 -19.57 -3.44 -19.81
C ASN A 111 -20.47 -2.20 -19.91
N ASP A 112 -20.82 -1.59 -18.78
CA ASP A 112 -21.62 -0.37 -18.77
C ASP A 112 -20.80 0.78 -19.36
N PRO A 113 -21.34 1.58 -20.29
CA PRO A 113 -20.65 2.76 -20.83
C PRO A 113 -20.25 3.79 -19.77
N GLY A 114 -20.97 3.83 -18.63
CA GLY A 114 -20.65 4.67 -17.47
C GLY A 114 -19.49 4.12 -16.62
N ASN A 115 -19.03 2.89 -16.88
CA ASN A 115 -17.86 2.32 -16.21
C ASN A 115 -16.55 2.79 -16.87
N THR A 116 -16.18 4.02 -16.57
CA THR A 116 -14.97 4.67 -17.08
C THR A 116 -13.70 4.29 -16.30
N TRP A 117 -13.82 3.60 -15.18
CA TRP A 117 -12.68 3.28 -14.33
C TRP A 117 -11.97 2.01 -14.83
N GLN A 118 -10.77 2.21 -15.37
CA GLN A 118 -9.84 1.14 -15.71
C GLN A 118 -8.41 1.60 -15.41
N ARG A 119 -7.51 0.66 -15.10
CA ARG A 119 -6.11 0.95 -14.84
C ARG A 119 -5.20 -0.12 -15.43
N TYR A 120 -4.28 0.27 -16.31
CA TYR A 120 -3.18 -0.61 -16.69
C TYR A 120 -2.20 -0.79 -15.54
N LEU A 121 -1.65 -2.00 -15.40
CA LEU A 121 -0.73 -2.36 -14.33
C LEU A 121 0.71 -2.28 -14.85
N PRO A 122 1.49 -1.27 -14.43
CA PRO A 122 2.87 -1.13 -14.88
C PRO A 122 3.80 -2.11 -14.17
N VAL A 123 4.81 -2.60 -14.90
CA VAL A 123 5.98 -3.29 -14.33
C VAL A 123 7.22 -2.59 -14.83
N SER A 124 7.91 -1.86 -13.97
CA SER A 124 9.10 -1.12 -14.41
C SER A 124 10.30 -2.04 -14.61
N GLN A 125 10.42 -3.10 -13.80
CA GLN A 125 11.53 -4.03 -13.80
C GLN A 125 11.05 -5.49 -13.69
N ALA A 126 11.64 -6.36 -14.51
CA ALA A 126 11.40 -7.80 -14.41
C ALA A 126 11.95 -8.37 -13.08
N GLY A 127 11.21 -9.30 -12.48
CA GLY A 127 11.61 -10.06 -11.30
C GLY A 127 11.62 -9.27 -9.99
N ARG A 128 11.21 -8.00 -10.00
CA ARG A 128 11.18 -7.16 -8.80
C ARG A 128 9.74 -6.93 -8.35
N TRP A 129 9.53 -7.01 -7.03
CA TRP A 129 8.28 -6.59 -6.42
C TRP A 129 8.19 -5.07 -6.39
N GLU A 130 7.11 -4.55 -6.95
CA GLU A 130 6.80 -3.14 -7.06
C GLU A 130 5.43 -2.89 -6.46
N ALA A 131 5.32 -1.79 -5.72
CA ALA A 131 4.07 -1.43 -5.09
C ALA A 131 3.21 -0.62 -6.06
N ILE A 132 2.03 -1.12 -6.38
CA ILE A 132 1.09 -0.48 -7.28
C ILE A 132 0.10 0.33 -6.46
N ARG A 133 -0.06 1.61 -6.82
CA ARG A 133 -1.04 2.55 -6.25
C ARG A 133 -1.98 2.98 -7.35
N LEU A 134 -3.28 2.78 -7.16
CA LEU A 134 -4.31 3.17 -8.12
C LEU A 134 -5.27 4.15 -7.43
N THR A 135 -5.38 5.37 -7.95
CA THR A 135 -6.30 6.36 -7.39
C THR A 135 -7.76 5.96 -7.60
N LEU A 136 -8.58 6.23 -6.59
CA LEU A 136 -10.04 6.12 -6.63
C LEU A 136 -10.72 7.48 -6.85
N ALA A 137 -9.95 8.57 -7.09
CA ALA A 137 -10.50 9.92 -7.20
C ALA A 137 -11.49 10.12 -8.37
N ASP A 138 -11.34 9.36 -9.46
CA ASP A 138 -12.23 9.37 -10.62
C ASP A 138 -13.14 8.13 -10.68
N LEU A 139 -13.28 7.39 -9.57
CA LEU A 139 -14.17 6.25 -9.46
C LEU A 139 -15.63 6.76 -9.52
N PRO A 140 -16.48 6.29 -10.46
CA PRO A 140 -17.88 6.69 -10.49
C PRO A 140 -18.58 6.39 -9.15
N ALA A 141 -19.35 7.34 -8.62
CA ALA A 141 -19.93 7.22 -7.28
C ALA A 141 -20.82 5.97 -7.10
N ALA A 142 -21.62 5.63 -8.11
CA ALA A 142 -22.48 4.43 -8.13
C ALA A 142 -21.68 3.11 -8.18
N LEU A 143 -20.42 3.17 -8.59
CA LEU A 143 -19.49 2.06 -8.52
C LEU A 143 -18.79 2.02 -7.15
N GLY A 144 -18.32 3.18 -6.68
CA GLY A 144 -17.58 3.29 -5.41
C GLY A 144 -18.37 2.94 -4.16
N SER A 145 -19.69 3.16 -4.14
CA SER A 145 -20.51 2.87 -2.95
C SER A 145 -20.81 1.38 -2.71
N ALA A 146 -20.61 0.52 -3.72
CA ALA A 146 -20.95 -0.90 -3.64
C ALA A 146 -20.21 -1.74 -4.70
N VAL A 147 -18.88 -1.78 -4.64
CA VAL A 147 -18.08 -2.63 -5.55
C VAL A 147 -18.38 -4.11 -5.27
N THR A 148 -18.72 -4.85 -6.31
CA THR A 148 -19.07 -6.28 -6.24
C THR A 148 -18.17 -7.15 -7.10
N THR A 149 -17.32 -6.56 -7.95
CA THR A 149 -16.49 -7.33 -8.88
C THR A 149 -15.13 -6.68 -9.08
N ILE A 150 -14.07 -7.49 -9.07
CA ILE A 150 -12.74 -7.14 -9.58
C ILE A 150 -12.49 -7.95 -10.83
N GLN A 151 -11.93 -7.31 -11.85
CA GLN A 151 -11.49 -7.98 -13.06
C GLN A 151 -10.06 -7.60 -13.41
N LEU A 152 -9.23 -8.59 -13.75
CA LEU A 152 -7.97 -8.41 -14.44
C LEU A 152 -8.14 -8.85 -15.89
N ARG A 153 -7.96 -7.96 -16.85
CA ARG A 153 -8.02 -8.25 -18.28
C ARG A 153 -6.62 -8.32 -18.86
N CYS A 154 -6.35 -9.33 -19.68
CA CYS A 154 -5.14 -9.34 -20.49
C CYS A 154 -5.25 -8.30 -21.62
N ALA A 155 -4.46 -7.24 -21.51
CA ALA A 155 -4.47 -6.11 -22.45
C ALA A 155 -3.53 -6.31 -23.64
N ASN A 156 -2.52 -7.17 -23.49
CA ASN A 156 -1.55 -7.48 -24.52
C ASN A 156 -1.07 -8.93 -24.37
N ALA A 157 -1.17 -9.70 -25.44
CA ALA A 157 -0.71 -11.09 -25.52
C ALA A 157 0.32 -11.29 -26.64
N ASP A 158 1.04 -10.23 -27.05
CA ASP A 158 2.08 -10.34 -28.08
C ASP A 158 3.24 -11.25 -27.63
N SER A 159 3.33 -11.53 -26.33
CA SER A 159 4.27 -12.48 -25.72
C SER A 159 3.68 -13.05 -24.42
N PRO A 160 3.99 -14.32 -24.08
CA PRO A 160 3.59 -14.89 -22.80
C PRO A 160 4.13 -14.07 -21.62
N PHE A 161 3.44 -14.16 -20.48
CA PHE A 161 3.86 -13.47 -19.27
C PHE A 161 3.49 -14.26 -18.02
N ASN A 162 4.24 -13.98 -16.96
CA ASN A 162 3.95 -14.38 -15.61
C ASN A 162 4.02 -13.16 -14.72
N CYS A 163 3.01 -13.00 -13.88
CA CYS A 163 2.93 -11.88 -12.97
C CYS A 163 2.42 -12.37 -11.62
N ARG A 164 3.04 -11.91 -10.54
CA ARG A 164 2.63 -12.24 -9.18
C ARG A 164 1.94 -11.04 -8.56
N LEU A 165 0.85 -11.31 -7.87
CA LEU A 165 0.02 -10.34 -7.16
C LEU A 165 -0.03 -10.70 -5.69
N ASP A 166 0.06 -9.69 -4.84
CA ASP A 166 -0.24 -9.78 -3.42
C ASP A 166 -1.64 -9.23 -3.12
N ALA A 167 -2.08 -9.35 -1.86
CA ALA A 167 -3.32 -8.82 -1.33
C ALA A 167 -3.67 -7.43 -1.86
N LEU A 168 -4.92 -7.30 -2.33
CA LEU A 168 -5.52 -6.04 -2.74
C LEU A 168 -6.15 -5.38 -1.52
N ILE A 169 -5.70 -4.17 -1.21
CA ILE A 169 -6.20 -3.37 -0.10
C ILE A 169 -6.69 -2.01 -0.60
N ALA A 170 -7.70 -1.46 0.08
CA ALA A 170 -8.11 -0.06 -0.04
C ALA A 170 -7.54 0.74 1.13
N VAL A 171 -7.02 1.94 0.84
CA VAL A 171 -6.35 2.79 1.83
C VAL A 171 -6.82 4.24 1.71
N ARG A 172 -6.98 4.87 2.87
CA ARG A 172 -7.06 6.33 3.01
C ARG A 172 -5.80 6.76 3.72
N GLU A 173 -4.88 7.42 3.01
CA GLU A 173 -3.62 7.86 3.61
C GLU A 173 -3.86 8.85 4.75
N ALA A 174 -3.30 8.53 5.90
CA ALA A 174 -3.23 9.38 7.08
C ALA A 174 -1.82 9.25 7.68
N MET A 175 -0.85 9.98 7.12
CA MET A 175 0.60 9.83 7.38
C MET A 175 0.97 9.50 8.84
N ILE A 176 0.47 10.28 9.80
CA ILE A 176 0.78 10.09 11.23
C ILE A 176 -0.05 8.95 11.82
N GLY A 177 -1.37 9.00 11.68
CA GLY A 177 -2.27 7.99 12.27
C GLY A 177 -2.04 6.57 11.76
N ASP A 178 -1.59 6.42 10.51
CA ASP A 178 -1.21 5.14 9.93
C ASP A 178 0.03 4.55 10.61
N VAL A 179 1.05 5.39 10.88
CA VAL A 179 2.26 4.98 11.59
C VAL A 179 1.95 4.65 13.04
N ASP A 180 1.12 5.46 13.71
CA ASP A 180 0.67 5.20 15.08
C ASP A 180 -0.05 3.85 15.20
N THR A 181 -0.95 3.58 14.26
CA THR A 181 -1.70 2.31 14.20
C THR A 181 -0.75 1.13 13.99
N ALA A 182 0.20 1.26 13.06
CA ALA A 182 1.19 0.22 12.78
C ALA A 182 2.09 -0.06 14.00
N LEU A 183 2.64 0.99 14.62
CA LEU A 183 3.52 0.85 15.78
C LEU A 183 2.78 0.24 16.97
N LYS A 184 1.52 0.63 17.19
CA LYS A 184 0.66 0.01 18.20
C LYS A 184 0.44 -1.47 17.90
N ALA A 185 0.18 -1.84 16.65
CA ALA A 185 -0.07 -3.25 16.27
C ALA A 185 1.14 -4.17 16.51
N GLU A 186 2.37 -3.64 16.44
CA GLU A 186 3.60 -4.40 16.74
C GLU A 186 3.83 -4.65 18.25
N LEU A 187 3.06 -3.99 19.14
CA LEU A 187 3.30 -4.02 20.58
C LEU A 187 2.09 -4.45 21.40
N ASP A 188 0.88 -4.11 20.95
CA ASP A 188 -0.34 -4.22 21.73
C ASP A 188 -0.78 -5.68 21.97
N GLY A 189 -0.84 -6.07 23.25
CA GLY A 189 -1.36 -7.38 23.66
C GLY A 189 -0.50 -8.59 23.27
N ILE A 190 0.69 -8.38 22.69
CA ILE A 190 1.60 -9.45 22.29
C ILE A 190 2.39 -10.00 23.48
N LEU A 191 2.91 -9.10 24.33
CA LEU A 191 3.58 -9.48 25.57
C LEU A 191 2.54 -9.87 26.63
N SER A 192 2.79 -10.96 27.34
CA SER A 192 2.03 -11.32 28.54
C SER A 192 2.95 -11.43 29.75
N ILE A 193 2.56 -10.82 30.87
CA ILE A 193 3.26 -10.94 32.17
C ILE A 193 2.25 -11.48 33.17
N GLY A 194 2.59 -12.61 33.83
CA GLY A 194 1.68 -13.26 34.76
C GLY A 194 0.36 -13.73 34.14
N GLY A 195 0.33 -13.99 32.84
CA GLY A 195 -0.88 -14.37 32.11
C GLY A 195 -1.76 -13.20 31.66
N THR A 196 -1.42 -11.96 32.03
CA THR A 196 -2.13 -10.75 31.59
C THR A 196 -1.45 -10.16 30.37
N ALA A 197 -2.20 -9.94 29.29
CA ALA A 197 -1.70 -9.27 28.10
C ALA A 197 -1.42 -7.79 28.40
N ILE A 198 -0.26 -7.31 27.99
CA ILE A 198 0.19 -5.94 28.23
C ILE A 198 -0.29 -5.04 27.09
N PRO A 199 -1.12 -4.02 27.36
CA PRO A 199 -1.60 -3.13 26.32
C PRO A 199 -0.48 -2.17 25.86
N ALA A 200 -0.50 -1.82 24.58
CA ALA A 200 0.24 -0.70 24.04
C ALA A 200 -0.72 0.47 23.77
N VAL A 201 -0.39 1.64 24.30
CA VAL A 201 -1.28 2.80 24.34
C VAL A 201 -0.62 4.02 23.72
N LEU A 202 -1.33 4.66 22.79
CA LEU A 202 -0.92 5.94 22.23
C LEU A 202 -1.16 7.03 23.28
N HIS A 203 -0.17 7.89 23.49
CA HIS A 203 -0.33 9.03 24.39
C HIS A 203 -1.40 9.99 23.84
N PRO A 204 -2.39 10.38 24.65
CA PRO A 204 -3.44 11.27 24.19
C PRO A 204 -2.88 12.66 23.88
N ALA A 205 -3.49 13.36 22.92
CA ALA A 205 -3.06 14.72 22.57
C ALA A 205 -3.22 15.71 23.75
N ASN A 206 -4.21 15.49 24.61
CA ASN A 206 -4.50 16.34 25.76
C ASN A 206 -4.79 15.49 26.99
N GLY A 207 -3.98 15.66 28.04
CA GLY A 207 -4.25 15.14 29.38
C GLY A 207 -3.46 13.88 29.75
N PRO A 208 -3.63 13.41 30.99
CA PRO A 208 -2.94 12.23 31.48
C PRO A 208 -3.48 10.96 30.83
N LEU A 209 -2.61 9.96 30.74
CA LEU A 209 -2.96 8.64 30.25
C LEU A 209 -3.79 7.91 31.32
N ALA A 210 -5.07 7.67 31.05
CA ALA A 210 -5.99 6.99 31.97
C ALA A 210 -5.87 5.46 31.84
N THR A 211 -4.68 4.93 32.07
CA THR A 211 -4.40 3.49 32.02
C THR A 211 -3.58 3.08 33.23
N ASN A 212 -4.03 2.06 33.94
CA ASN A 212 -3.30 1.53 35.08
C ASN A 212 -2.10 0.70 34.58
N PRO A 213 -0.91 0.83 35.19
CA PRO A 213 0.21 -0.06 34.90
C PRO A 213 -0.16 -1.55 35.11
N PRO A 214 0.49 -2.49 34.40
CA PRO A 214 1.56 -2.28 33.41
C PRO A 214 1.04 -1.99 31.98
N TYR A 215 1.71 -1.08 31.26
CA TYR A 215 1.41 -0.77 29.84
C TYR A 215 2.63 -0.23 29.09
N ILE A 216 2.66 -0.41 27.76
CA ILE A 216 3.66 0.18 26.87
C ILE A 216 3.11 1.49 26.31
N GLN A 217 3.72 2.62 26.67
CA GLN A 217 3.33 3.93 26.16
C GLN A 217 4.04 4.24 24.85
N ILE A 218 3.31 4.73 23.85
CA ILE A 218 3.82 5.23 22.58
C ILE A 218 3.49 6.73 22.49
N LEU A 219 4.50 7.59 22.44
CA LEU A 219 4.37 9.04 22.30
C LEU A 219 5.04 9.50 21.02
N GLN A 220 4.29 10.07 20.08
CA GLN A 220 4.87 10.87 19.01
C GLN A 220 5.22 12.24 19.59
N TYR A 221 6.49 12.64 19.52
CA TYR A 221 6.93 13.90 20.10
C TYR A 221 7.45 14.93 19.10
N ASP A 222 7.73 14.51 17.86
CA ASP A 222 8.15 15.43 16.80
C ASP A 222 7.80 14.88 15.40
N ALA A 223 7.70 15.79 14.43
CA ALA A 223 7.53 15.52 13.02
C ALA A 223 8.34 16.54 12.21
N ALA A 224 9.48 16.10 11.67
CA ALA A 224 10.39 16.96 10.92
C ALA A 224 10.24 16.76 9.42
N TYR A 225 10.16 17.87 8.66
CA TYR A 225 10.24 17.82 7.21
C TYR A 225 11.68 17.51 6.76
N SER A 226 11.83 16.54 5.85
CA SER A 226 13.13 16.12 5.30
C SER A 226 13.28 16.60 3.87
N ARG A 227 13.97 17.74 3.70
CA ARG A 227 14.20 18.33 2.36
C ARG A 227 15.03 17.40 1.47
N ASP A 228 16.08 16.80 2.02
CA ASP A 228 17.04 15.97 1.27
C ASP A 228 16.41 14.67 0.74
N ARG A 229 15.32 14.21 1.38
CA ARG A 229 14.57 13.03 0.96
C ARG A 229 13.34 13.35 0.13
N THR A 230 12.97 14.63 0.01
CA THR A 230 11.79 15.02 -0.76
C THR A 230 12.10 14.92 -2.24
N ASP A 231 11.23 14.23 -2.98
CA ASP A 231 11.44 14.05 -4.41
C ASP A 231 11.15 15.38 -5.12
N SER A 232 11.84 15.67 -6.21
CA SER A 232 11.60 16.86 -7.03
C SER A 232 10.77 16.56 -8.28
N ALA A 233 10.72 15.29 -8.69
CA ALA A 233 10.08 14.87 -9.93
C ALA A 233 8.71 14.25 -9.68
N PRO A 234 7.69 14.59 -10.48
CA PRO A 234 6.42 13.87 -10.47
C PRO A 234 6.63 12.43 -10.96
N THR A 235 5.78 11.52 -10.49
CA THR A 235 5.80 10.11 -10.91
C THR A 235 4.62 9.81 -11.82
N ARG A 236 4.82 8.94 -12.82
CA ARG A 236 3.72 8.47 -13.67
C ARG A 236 2.97 7.35 -12.96
N GLY A 237 1.65 7.43 -12.95
CA GLY A 237 0.77 6.41 -12.41
C GLY A 237 -0.59 6.43 -13.10
N ASP A 238 -1.52 5.61 -12.61
CA ASP A 238 -2.90 5.58 -13.09
C ASP A 238 -3.05 5.52 -14.62
N PHE A 239 -2.30 4.62 -15.25
CA PHE A 239 -2.29 4.43 -16.70
C PHE A 239 -3.67 3.97 -17.19
N THR A 240 -4.14 4.59 -18.26
CA THR A 240 -5.43 4.36 -18.93
C THR A 240 -5.22 4.32 -20.44
N ASP A 241 -6.25 4.01 -21.20
CA ASP A 241 -6.28 4.17 -22.65
C ASP A 241 -6.12 5.63 -23.11
N GLN A 242 -6.52 6.59 -22.28
CA GLN A 242 -6.43 8.03 -22.58
C GLN A 242 -5.09 8.67 -22.18
N GLY A 243 -4.21 7.93 -21.49
CA GLY A 243 -2.93 8.45 -21.00
C GLY A 243 -2.64 8.01 -19.57
N TYR A 244 -2.03 8.88 -18.77
CA TYR A 244 -1.63 8.56 -17.39
C TYR A 244 -1.81 9.79 -16.48
N ALA A 245 -1.68 9.59 -15.17
CA ALA A 245 -1.59 10.70 -14.21
C ALA A 245 -0.12 10.99 -13.86
N LEU A 246 0.21 12.27 -13.75
CA LEU A 246 1.44 12.74 -13.10
C LEU A 246 1.12 13.04 -11.64
N ASN A 247 1.55 12.15 -10.76
CA ASN A 247 1.40 12.33 -9.33
C ASN A 247 2.46 13.32 -8.84
N PRO A 248 2.07 14.35 -8.05
CA PRO A 248 3.02 15.29 -7.50
C PRO A 248 4.03 14.55 -6.61
N PRO A 249 5.28 15.04 -6.52
CA PRO A 249 6.25 14.44 -5.63
C PRO A 249 5.75 14.45 -4.18
N GLY A 250 6.03 13.37 -3.44
CA GLY A 250 5.69 13.30 -2.03
C GLY A 250 6.70 14.04 -1.15
N SER A 251 6.21 14.86 -0.24
CA SER A 251 7.02 15.52 0.80
C SER A 251 7.47 14.49 1.84
N ALA A 252 8.78 14.36 2.05
CA ALA A 252 9.31 13.42 3.02
C ALA A 252 9.27 13.99 4.43
N PHE A 253 8.88 13.17 5.40
CA PHE A 253 8.87 13.49 6.82
C PHE A 253 9.60 12.41 7.63
N GLU A 254 10.15 12.83 8.75
CA GLU A 254 10.66 11.97 9.81
C GLU A 254 9.78 12.15 11.05
N LEU A 255 9.14 11.07 11.47
CA LEU A 255 8.29 11.05 12.66
C LEU A 255 9.10 10.45 13.81
N TYR A 256 9.06 11.11 14.96
CA TYR A 256 9.86 10.75 16.12
C TYR A 256 8.97 10.25 17.25
N TYR A 257 9.32 9.07 17.75
CA TYR A 257 8.56 8.34 18.75
C TYR A 257 9.40 8.03 19.98
N GLN A 258 8.78 8.18 21.14
CA GLN A 258 9.26 7.71 22.42
C GLN A 258 8.38 6.53 22.86
N ILE A 259 9.02 5.42 23.20
CA ILE A 259 8.37 4.22 23.71
C ILE A 259 8.81 4.00 25.15
N THR A 260 7.86 3.93 26.06
CA THR A 260 8.14 3.85 27.51
C THR A 260 7.43 2.65 28.13
N ALA A 261 8.18 1.82 28.85
CA ALA A 261 7.60 0.75 29.66
C ALA A 261 7.16 1.31 31.03
N VAL A 262 5.85 1.31 31.30
CA VAL A 262 5.27 1.75 32.57
C VAL A 262 4.80 0.51 33.32
N ALA A 263 5.38 0.25 34.50
CA ALA A 263 5.07 -0.90 35.34
C ALA A 263 5.22 -0.54 36.82
N ASP A 264 4.58 -1.31 37.70
CA ASP A 264 4.64 -1.10 39.15
C ASP A 264 5.94 -1.62 39.79
N ASP A 265 6.60 -2.57 39.13
CA ASP A 265 7.83 -3.17 39.61
C ASP A 265 8.93 -3.25 38.52
N ARG A 266 10.17 -3.40 38.99
CA ARG A 266 11.36 -3.39 38.13
C ARG A 266 11.44 -4.63 37.24
N ALA A 267 10.94 -5.79 37.67
CA ALA A 267 11.03 -7.02 36.89
C ALA A 267 10.10 -6.96 35.68
N ALA A 268 8.87 -6.49 35.86
CA ALA A 268 7.92 -6.23 34.79
C ALA A 268 8.47 -5.17 33.81
N GLN A 269 9.03 -4.06 34.33
CA GLN A 269 9.61 -3.02 33.48
C GLN A 269 10.75 -3.54 32.59
N VAL A 270 11.65 -4.37 33.14
CA VAL A 270 12.75 -4.97 32.36
C VAL A 270 12.22 -5.93 31.30
N ALA A 271 11.27 -6.81 31.65
CA ALA A 271 10.66 -7.73 30.70
C ALA A 271 9.99 -6.99 29.53
N MET A 272 9.30 -5.87 29.81
CA MET A 272 8.69 -5.02 28.80
C MET A 272 9.73 -4.34 27.89
N LEU A 273 10.84 -3.84 28.45
CA LEU A 273 11.91 -3.22 27.66
C LEU A 273 12.60 -4.23 26.75
N GLU A 274 12.92 -5.42 27.25
CA GLU A 274 13.49 -6.50 26.44
C GLU A 274 12.54 -6.94 25.32
N PHE A 275 11.24 -6.99 25.61
CA PHE A 275 10.22 -7.26 24.60
C PHE A 275 10.24 -6.19 23.51
N VAL A 276 10.19 -4.90 23.86
CA VAL A 276 10.20 -3.81 22.87
C VAL A 276 11.47 -3.86 22.00
N LEU A 277 12.64 -4.11 22.60
CA LEU A 277 13.91 -4.23 21.87
C LEU A 277 13.97 -5.44 20.93
N LYS A 278 13.20 -6.51 21.20
CA LYS A 278 13.07 -7.68 20.32
C LYS A 278 12.02 -7.47 19.23
N ALA A 279 10.90 -6.83 19.58
CA ALA A 279 9.80 -6.57 18.67
C ALA A 279 10.14 -5.50 17.64
N LEU A 280 10.86 -4.45 18.05
CA LEU A 280 11.20 -3.32 17.19
C LEU A 280 12.68 -3.37 16.78
N PRO A 281 12.99 -3.45 15.48
CA PRO A 281 14.37 -3.56 15.03
C PRO A 281 15.13 -2.26 15.30
N LEU A 282 16.42 -2.39 15.67
CA LEU A 282 17.32 -1.23 15.80
C LEU A 282 17.46 -0.47 14.48
N ARG A 283 17.43 -1.19 13.36
CA ARG A 283 17.36 -0.63 12.02
C ARG A 283 16.64 -1.62 11.12
N GLY A 284 15.63 -1.16 10.40
CA GLY A 284 14.81 -2.02 9.57
C GLY A 284 13.65 -1.27 8.96
N GLN A 285 12.49 -1.91 8.96
CA GLN A 285 11.28 -1.38 8.35
C GLN A 285 10.08 -1.60 9.28
N LEU A 286 9.22 -0.60 9.37
CA LEU A 286 7.89 -0.70 9.97
C LEU A 286 6.86 -0.82 8.86
N ARG A 287 5.96 -1.80 8.96
CA ARG A 287 4.93 -2.03 7.93
C ARG A 287 3.73 -1.15 8.20
N VAL A 288 3.45 -0.20 7.29
CA VAL A 288 2.35 0.76 7.40
C VAL A 288 1.44 0.62 6.20
N ASN A 289 0.20 0.17 6.41
CA ASN A 289 -0.79 -0.06 5.34
C ASN A 289 -0.21 -0.86 4.16
N GLY A 290 0.52 -1.95 4.46
CA GLY A 290 1.15 -2.83 3.46
C GLY A 290 2.48 -2.33 2.86
N TYR A 291 2.94 -1.14 3.24
CA TYR A 291 4.21 -0.55 2.78
C TYR A 291 5.30 -0.64 3.86
N PRO A 292 6.50 -1.10 3.52
CA PRO A 292 7.63 -1.00 4.42
C PRO A 292 8.16 0.45 4.46
N LEU A 293 8.07 1.09 5.62
CA LEU A 293 8.68 2.39 5.88
C LEU A 293 10.00 2.20 6.63
N PRO A 294 11.08 2.90 6.28
CA PRO A 294 12.32 2.82 7.04
C PRO A 294 12.10 3.20 8.51
N PHE A 295 12.63 2.36 9.41
CA PHE A 295 12.46 2.44 10.84
C PHE A 295 13.80 2.26 11.54
N GLU A 296 14.11 3.11 12.52
CA GLU A 296 15.42 3.15 13.15
C GLU A 296 15.32 3.54 14.63
N SER A 297 16.06 2.86 15.49
CA SER A 297 16.32 3.29 16.86
C SER A 297 17.33 4.42 16.86
N ILE A 298 17.01 5.51 17.56
CA ILE A 298 17.88 6.67 17.68
C ILE A 298 18.29 6.88 19.14
N CYS A 299 19.39 7.60 19.34
CA CYS A 299 19.81 8.03 20.67
C CYS A 299 19.43 9.50 20.88
N VAL A 300 18.59 9.76 21.88
CA VAL A 300 18.30 11.13 22.34
C VAL A 300 19.10 11.38 23.62
N PRO A 301 20.08 12.30 23.61
CA PRO A 301 20.85 12.66 24.79
C PRO A 301 19.94 13.09 25.93
N PRO A 302 20.24 12.78 27.20
CA PRO A 302 19.36 13.10 28.33
C PRO A 302 18.96 14.58 28.44
N ILE A 303 19.84 15.50 28.03
CA ILE A 303 19.55 16.95 28.00
C ILE A 303 18.41 17.33 27.04
N ASN A 304 18.16 16.51 26.03
CA ASN A 304 17.13 16.73 25.01
C ASN A 304 15.88 15.86 25.24
N ARG A 305 15.81 15.11 26.34
CA ARG A 305 14.65 14.26 26.66
C ARG A 305 13.54 15.10 27.27
N LEU A 306 12.31 14.85 26.81
CA LEU A 306 11.10 15.33 27.47
C LEU A 306 11.08 14.82 28.92
N GLY A 307 10.99 15.74 29.89
CA GLY A 307 11.03 15.42 31.33
C GLY A 307 12.42 15.46 31.99
N GLY A 308 13.51 15.62 31.21
CA GLY A 308 14.87 15.84 31.74
C GLY A 308 15.65 14.57 32.13
N PHE A 309 16.62 14.71 33.04
CA PHE A 309 17.68 13.72 33.31
C PHE A 309 17.30 12.59 34.29
N ARG A 310 16.19 12.70 35.02
CA ARG A 310 15.80 11.76 36.08
C ARG A 310 14.32 11.43 35.98
N ASP A 311 14.02 10.40 35.21
CA ASP A 311 12.74 9.70 35.26
C ASP A 311 13.04 8.24 35.65
N ASP A 312 12.21 7.66 36.52
CA ASP A 312 12.29 6.24 36.90
C ASP A 312 11.91 5.32 35.72
N ARG A 313 11.44 5.94 34.63
CA ARG A 313 11.07 5.32 33.37
C ARG A 313 12.24 5.39 32.39
N ILE A 314 12.50 4.27 31.70
CA ILE A 314 13.54 4.17 30.68
C ILE A 314 12.88 4.30 29.30
N PRO A 315 12.98 5.46 28.62
CA PRO A 315 12.45 5.61 27.28
C PRO A 315 13.40 5.02 26.22
N LEU A 316 12.81 4.41 25.20
CA LEU A 316 13.43 4.05 23.93
C LEU A 316 12.96 5.02 22.86
N PHE A 317 13.85 5.42 21.95
CA PHE A 317 13.55 6.43 20.92
C PHE A 317 13.68 5.85 19.53
N TYR A 318 12.69 6.12 18.69
CA TYR A 318 12.61 5.61 17.33
C TYR A 318 12.24 6.70 16.34
N LYS A 319 12.68 6.52 15.11
CA LYS A 319 12.40 7.38 13.97
C LYS A 319 11.75 6.57 12.86
N VAL A 320 10.65 7.07 12.32
CA VAL A 320 9.96 6.50 11.15
C VAL A 320 10.02 7.47 9.98
N SER A 321 10.50 6.98 8.85
CA SER A 321 10.65 7.75 7.62
C SER A 321 9.44 7.55 6.71
N THR A 322 8.65 8.60 6.51
CA THR A 322 7.39 8.53 5.73
C THR A 322 7.32 9.62 4.67
N ARG A 323 6.26 9.60 3.85
CA ARG A 323 5.96 10.64 2.85
C ARG A 323 4.50 11.04 2.93
N LEU A 324 4.25 12.34 2.78
CA LEU A 324 2.94 12.91 2.53
C LEU A 324 2.78 13.13 1.02
N GLN A 325 1.75 12.54 0.40
CA GLN A 325 1.47 12.83 -1.00
C GLN A 325 1.01 14.29 -1.19
N GLY A 326 1.49 14.91 -2.26
CA GLY A 326 1.21 16.31 -2.60
C GLY A 326 -0.18 16.59 -3.18
N GLY A 327 -1.12 15.65 -3.10
CA GLY A 327 -2.48 15.78 -3.65
C GLY A 327 -2.73 14.94 -4.91
N PRO A 328 -3.86 15.16 -5.61
CA PRO A 328 -4.26 14.35 -6.75
C PRO A 328 -3.31 14.55 -7.94
N GLY A 329 -3.10 13.48 -8.71
CA GLY A 329 -2.30 13.54 -9.92
C GLY A 329 -2.99 14.34 -11.04
N THR A 330 -2.19 15.02 -11.85
CA THR A 330 -2.68 15.73 -13.04
C THR A 330 -2.76 14.76 -14.21
N ARG A 331 -3.93 14.67 -14.86
CA ARG A 331 -4.09 13.83 -16.07
C ARG A 331 -3.27 14.39 -17.23
N VAL A 332 -2.51 13.51 -17.88
CA VAL A 332 -1.73 13.80 -19.08
C VAL A 332 -2.20 12.90 -20.20
N THR A 333 -2.64 13.53 -21.29
CA THR A 333 -2.99 12.85 -22.54
C THR A 333 -1.83 12.95 -23.53
N PRO A 334 -1.49 11.87 -24.26
CA PRO A 334 -0.48 11.93 -25.30
C PRO A 334 -0.81 12.98 -26.37
N THR A 335 0.18 13.77 -26.78
CA THR A 335 0.05 14.67 -27.93
C THR A 335 -0.16 13.85 -29.20
N LYS A 336 -1.33 13.96 -29.82
CA LYS A 336 -1.68 13.21 -31.04
C LYS A 336 -1.17 13.85 -32.32
N ILE A 337 -1.07 15.17 -32.35
CA ILE A 337 -0.69 15.96 -33.53
C ILE A 337 0.25 17.08 -33.09
N ILE A 338 1.40 17.22 -33.77
CA ILE A 338 2.26 18.38 -33.68
C ILE A 338 2.16 19.10 -35.02
N ALA A 339 1.49 20.25 -35.05
CA ALA A 339 1.44 21.12 -36.22
C ALA A 339 2.54 22.19 -36.07
N VAL A 340 3.48 22.22 -37.00
CA VAL A 340 4.53 23.25 -37.05
C VAL A 340 4.24 24.12 -38.27
N ASN A 341 3.82 25.35 -38.01
CA ASN A 341 3.67 26.37 -39.06
C ASN A 341 4.86 27.31 -39.01
N THR A 342 5.53 27.48 -40.15
CA THR A 342 6.54 28.51 -40.35
C THR A 342 5.93 29.65 -41.15
N ASP A 343 5.65 30.77 -40.49
CA ASP A 343 5.34 32.01 -41.20
C ASP A 343 6.65 32.61 -41.71
N PHE A 344 6.79 32.66 -43.04
CA PHE A 344 7.85 33.42 -43.66
C PHE A 344 7.53 34.91 -43.47
N LYS A 345 8.28 35.59 -42.59
CA LYS A 345 8.30 37.05 -42.58
C LYS A 345 8.93 37.52 -43.89
N SER A 346 8.15 38.21 -44.73
CA SER A 346 8.69 38.92 -45.89
C SER A 346 9.75 39.93 -45.44
N PRO A 347 10.86 40.08 -46.18
CA PRO A 347 12.01 40.90 -45.82
C PRO A 347 11.70 42.40 -45.69
#